data_AF-A0A3C0A030-F1
#
_entry.id   AF-A0A3C0A030-F1
#
_cell.length_a   1.000
_cell.length_b   1.000
_cell.length_c   1.000
_cell.angle_alpha   90.00
_cell.angle_beta   90.00
_cell.angle_gamma   90.00
#
_symmetry.space_group_name_H-M   'P 1'
#
loop_
_entity.id
_entity.type
_entity.pdbx_description
1 polymer ?
#
loop_
_entity_poly.entity_id
_entity_poly.type
_entity_poly.pdbx_seq_one_letter_code
_entity_poly.pdbx_strand_id
1 'polypeptide(L)'
;MDEEQFLAKKESLIKEKTRLTELLKDSDNRVDDWLIRAENAFNFAKTAKERFETGDDAVKREILGALGTNWLLKDGEVQVTVEEPLKHIGNCAKIVRTFQETGETRLELEKNATHRRETNGSAYECLKILRD
;
A
#
# COMPACT_ATOMS: atom_id res chain seq x y z
N MET A 1 45.66 3.51 -23.01
CA MET A 1 44.92 2.82 -21.94
C MET A 1 45.56 1.46 -21.80
N ASP A 2 46.08 1.18 -20.61
CA ASP A 2 46.76 -0.09 -20.34
C ASP A 2 45.72 -1.20 -20.09
N GLU A 3 46.07 -2.45 -20.37
CA GLU A 3 45.14 -3.59 -20.32
C GLU A 3 44.59 -3.82 -18.90
N GLU A 4 45.43 -3.62 -17.88
CA GLU A 4 45.03 -3.67 -16.48
C GLU A 4 44.01 -2.58 -16.11
N GLN A 5 44.16 -1.37 -16.64
CA GLN A 5 43.23 -0.27 -16.39
C GLN A 5 41.86 -0.54 -17.04
N PHE A 6 41.85 -1.22 -18.19
CA PHE A 6 40.62 -1.63 -18.85
C PHE A 6 39.89 -2.73 -18.05
N LEU A 7 40.61 -3.75 -17.58
CA LEU A 7 40.04 -4.81 -16.74
C LEU A 7 39.45 -4.25 -15.45
N ALA A 8 40.20 -3.42 -14.73
CA ALA A 8 39.74 -2.84 -13.46
C ALA A 8 38.46 -1.99 -13.64
N LYS A 9 38.40 -1.19 -14.73
CA LYS A 9 37.22 -0.39 -15.03
C LYS A 9 36.02 -1.25 -15.41
N LYS A 10 36.25 -2.30 -16.22
CA LYS A 10 35.22 -3.29 -16.58
C LYS A 10 34.65 -4.00 -15.36
N GLU A 11 35.49 -4.45 -14.42
CA GLU A 11 35.03 -5.08 -13.19
C GLU A 11 34.21 -4.12 -12.31
N SER A 12 34.64 -2.87 -12.18
CA SER A 12 33.88 -1.85 -11.43
C SER A 12 32.48 -1.62 -12.04
N LEU A 13 32.40 -1.57 -13.38
CA LEU A 13 31.15 -1.37 -14.10
C LEU A 13 30.23 -2.60 -14.02
N ILE A 14 30.79 -3.81 -14.04
CA ILE A 14 30.01 -5.05 -13.84
C ILE A 14 29.46 -5.10 -12.42
N LYS A 15 30.26 -4.76 -11.41
CA LYS A 15 29.82 -4.73 -10.01
C LYS A 15 28.70 -3.71 -9.81
N GLU A 16 28.84 -2.52 -10.39
CA GLU A 16 27.82 -1.48 -10.31
C GLU A 16 26.54 -1.88 -11.06
N LYS A 17 26.68 -2.50 -12.24
CA LYS A 17 25.53 -3.07 -12.97
C LYS A 17 24.79 -4.09 -12.11
N THR A 18 25.49 -5.01 -11.45
CA THR A 18 24.87 -6.02 -10.58
C THR A 18 24.12 -5.38 -9.41
N ARG A 19 24.76 -4.42 -8.73
CA ARG A 19 24.16 -3.67 -7.61
C ARG A 19 22.87 -2.98 -8.03
N LEU A 20 22.88 -2.29 -9.18
CA LEU A 20 21.70 -1.60 -9.70
C LEU A 20 20.59 -2.59 -10.09
N THR A 21 20.92 -3.75 -10.67
CA THR A 21 19.92 -4.78 -10.98
C THR A 21 19.29 -5.41 -9.75
N GLU A 22 20.04 -5.54 -8.65
CA GLU A 22 19.50 -6.05 -7.37
C GLU A 22 18.55 -5.04 -6.73
N LEU A 23 18.91 -3.74 -6.74
CA LEU A 23 18.04 -2.66 -6.27
C LEU A 23 16.73 -2.59 -7.06
N LEU A 24 16.80 -2.80 -8.38
CA LEU A 24 15.62 -2.83 -9.23
C LEU A 24 14.72 -4.02 -8.87
N LYS A 25 15.29 -5.22 -8.71
CA LYS A 25 14.53 -6.41 -8.28
C LYS A 25 13.88 -6.24 -6.92
N ASP A 26 14.58 -5.65 -5.95
CA ASP A 26 14.01 -5.36 -4.63
C ASP A 26 12.84 -4.37 -4.73
N SER A 27 12.93 -3.39 -5.63
CA SER A 27 11.84 -2.45 -5.89
C SER A 27 10.64 -3.12 -6.56
N ASP A 28 10.85 -3.95 -7.56
CA ASP A 28 9.78 -4.70 -8.25
C ASP A 28 9.04 -5.63 -7.27
N ASN A 29 9.78 -6.39 -6.46
CA ASN A 29 9.19 -7.28 -5.44
C ASN A 29 8.32 -6.51 -4.44
N ARG A 30 8.75 -5.30 -4.03
CA ARG A 30 7.97 -4.46 -3.10
C ARG A 30 6.68 -3.95 -3.72
N VAL A 31 6.67 -3.65 -5.02
CA VAL A 31 5.46 -3.22 -5.74
C VAL A 31 4.46 -4.37 -5.83
N ASP A 32 4.92 -5.57 -6.19
CA ASP A 32 4.07 -6.76 -6.24
C ASP A 32 3.49 -7.10 -4.87
N ASP A 33 4.31 -7.01 -3.81
CA ASP A 33 3.85 -7.23 -2.42
C ASP A 33 2.76 -6.24 -2.01
N TRP A 34 2.87 -4.97 -2.42
CA TRP A 34 1.88 -3.95 -2.09
C TRP A 34 0.57 -4.18 -2.84
N LEU A 35 0.65 -4.59 -4.11
CA LEU A 35 -0.54 -4.93 -4.90
C LEU A 35 -1.30 -6.10 -4.29
N ILE A 36 -0.58 -7.18 -3.94
CA ILE A 36 -1.19 -8.36 -3.28
C ILE A 36 -1.85 -7.98 -1.95
N ARG A 37 -1.19 -7.14 -1.14
CA ARG A 37 -1.77 -6.65 0.13
C ARG A 37 -3.04 -5.82 -0.09
N ALA A 38 -3.04 -4.96 -1.10
CA ALA A 38 -4.22 -4.17 -1.44
C ALA A 38 -5.37 -5.06 -1.91
N GLU A 39 -5.12 -6.00 -2.82
CA GLU A 39 -6.12 -6.95 -3.30
C GLU A 39 -6.72 -7.77 -2.15
N ASN A 40 -5.87 -8.28 -1.26
CA ASN A 40 -6.33 -9.01 -0.08
C ASN A 40 -7.21 -8.15 0.83
N ALA A 41 -6.82 -6.89 1.07
CA ALA A 41 -7.62 -5.95 1.85
C ALA A 41 -8.98 -5.63 1.20
N PHE A 42 -9.02 -5.47 -0.13
CA PHE A 42 -10.27 -5.27 -0.87
C PHE A 42 -11.18 -6.50 -0.83
N ASN A 43 -10.62 -7.69 -1.07
CA ASN A 43 -11.36 -8.95 -1.02
C ASN A 43 -11.93 -9.20 0.38
N PHE A 44 -11.14 -8.91 1.41
CA PHE A 44 -11.59 -8.93 2.80
C PHE A 44 -12.73 -7.93 3.01
N ALA A 45 -12.53 -6.65 2.72
CA ALA A 45 -13.54 -5.61 2.94
C ALA A 45 -14.86 -5.88 2.23
N LYS A 46 -14.82 -6.50 1.04
CA LYS A 46 -16.00 -6.89 0.26
C LYS A 46 -16.80 -8.02 0.92
N THR A 47 -16.12 -9.02 1.47
CA THR A 47 -16.76 -10.29 1.90
C THR A 47 -16.90 -10.43 3.41
N ALA A 48 -16.14 -9.66 4.19
CA ALA A 48 -16.06 -9.80 5.64
C ALA A 48 -17.41 -9.65 6.33
N LYS A 49 -18.25 -8.70 5.90
CA LYS A 49 -19.58 -8.49 6.51
C LYS A 49 -20.47 -9.73 6.35
N GLU A 50 -20.63 -10.20 5.12
CA GLU A 50 -21.47 -11.36 4.80
C GLU A 50 -20.97 -12.63 5.51
N ARG A 51 -19.66 -12.87 5.49
CA ARG A 51 -19.04 -14.01 6.17
C ARG A 51 -19.17 -13.92 7.69
N PHE A 52 -19.17 -12.72 8.27
CA PHE A 52 -19.35 -12.53 9.70
C PHE A 52 -20.80 -12.81 10.13
N GLU A 53 -21.77 -12.40 9.33
CA GLU A 53 -23.21 -12.61 9.61
C GLU A 53 -23.63 -14.07 9.42
N THR A 54 -23.08 -14.75 8.41
CA THR A 54 -23.47 -16.13 8.05
C THR A 54 -22.56 -17.20 8.64
N GLY A 55 -21.34 -16.85 9.07
CA GLY A 55 -20.32 -17.77 9.53
C GLY A 55 -20.49 -18.25 10.97
N ASP A 56 -19.76 -19.32 11.29
CA ASP A 56 -19.64 -19.85 12.65
C ASP A 56 -18.67 -19.02 13.51
N ASP A 57 -18.53 -19.39 14.78
CA ASP A 57 -17.68 -18.68 15.74
C ASP A 57 -16.18 -18.74 15.38
N ALA A 58 -15.76 -19.71 14.56
CA ALA A 58 -14.39 -19.78 14.07
C ALA A 58 -14.17 -18.72 12.98
N VAL A 59 -15.07 -18.65 12.00
CA VAL A 59 -15.05 -17.64 10.92
C VAL A 59 -15.14 -16.23 11.48
N LYS A 60 -16.02 -15.99 12.46
CA LYS A 60 -16.13 -14.67 13.10
C LYS A 60 -14.82 -14.25 13.77
N ARG A 61 -14.14 -15.18 14.43
CA ARG A 61 -12.86 -14.92 15.10
C ARG A 61 -11.74 -14.64 14.10
N GLU A 62 -11.70 -15.39 13.01
CA GLU A 62 -10.78 -15.15 11.90
C GLU A 62 -10.97 -13.73 11.33
N ILE A 63 -12.23 -13.33 11.09
CA ILE A 63 -12.57 -12.01 10.56
C ILE A 63 -12.16 -10.91 11.53
N LEU A 64 -12.42 -11.07 12.84
CA LEU A 64 -11.98 -10.09 13.85
C LEU A 64 -10.45 -9.98 13.90
N GLY A 65 -9.74 -11.12 13.81
CA GLY A 65 -8.28 -11.12 13.75
C GLY A 65 -7.71 -10.43 12.51
N ALA A 66 -8.37 -10.58 11.36
CA ALA A 66 -7.97 -9.93 10.11
C ALA A 66 -8.38 -8.44 10.04
N LEU A 67 -9.41 -8.01 10.76
CA LEU A 67 -9.87 -6.62 10.78
C LEU A 67 -8.86 -5.71 11.51
N GLY A 68 -8.24 -6.21 12.58
CA GLY A 68 -7.32 -5.41 13.37
C GLY A 68 -6.83 -6.10 14.64
N THR A 69 -6.04 -5.33 15.39
CA THR A 69 -5.36 -5.77 16.60
C THR A 69 -5.75 -4.92 17.81
N ASN A 70 -5.21 -5.24 19.00
CA ASN A 70 -5.43 -4.50 20.24
C ASN A 70 -6.91 -4.33 20.61
N TRP A 71 -7.64 -5.43 20.62
CA TRP A 71 -9.03 -5.48 21.05
C TRP A 71 -9.12 -5.24 22.56
N LEU A 72 -9.69 -4.11 22.96
CA LEU A 72 -9.91 -3.75 24.36
C LEU A 72 -11.41 -3.58 24.60
N LEU A 73 -11.94 -4.34 25.55
CA LEU A 73 -13.30 -4.15 26.05
C LEU A 73 -13.21 -3.36 27.34
N LYS A 74 -13.67 -2.10 27.31
CA LYS A 74 -13.69 -1.23 28.48
C LYS A 74 -15.02 -0.49 28.54
N ASP A 75 -15.67 -0.52 29.70
CA ASP A 75 -16.92 0.22 29.96
C ASP A 75 -18.06 -0.11 28.97
N GLY A 76 -18.08 -1.32 28.42
CA GLY A 76 -19.06 -1.76 27.42
C GLY A 76 -18.74 -1.33 25.98
N GLU A 77 -17.63 -0.61 25.78
CA GLU A 77 -17.14 -0.22 24.46
C GLU A 77 -15.99 -1.13 24.01
N VAL A 78 -15.98 -1.47 22.72
CA VAL A 78 -14.90 -2.23 22.09
C VAL A 78 -14.02 -1.27 21.31
N GLN A 79 -12.76 -1.19 21.71
CA GLN A 79 -11.73 -0.47 20.98
C GLN A 79 -10.90 -1.47 20.16
N VAL A 80 -10.60 -1.11 18.91
CA VAL A 80 -9.78 -1.91 18.00
C VAL A 80 -8.86 -1.01 17.18
N THR A 81 -7.63 -1.45 16.97
CA THR A 81 -6.71 -0.87 16.01
C THR A 81 -6.91 -1.54 14.66
N VAL A 82 -7.68 -0.90 13.79
CA VAL A 82 -7.96 -1.39 12.43
C VAL A 82 -6.70 -1.30 11.56
N GLU A 83 -6.51 -2.27 10.67
CA GLU A 83 -5.42 -2.25 9.68
C GLU A 83 -5.52 -1.04 8.74
N GLU A 84 -4.38 -0.43 8.40
CA GLU A 84 -4.33 0.83 7.65
C GLU A 84 -5.02 0.76 6.27
N PRO A 85 -4.80 -0.29 5.45
CA PRO A 85 -5.51 -0.42 4.17
C PRO A 85 -7.04 -0.40 4.32
N LEU A 86 -7.57 -1.03 5.38
CA LEU A 86 -9.01 -1.10 5.62
C LEU A 86 -9.59 0.26 6.04
N LYS A 87 -8.82 1.09 6.75
CA LYS A 87 -9.22 2.48 7.05
C LYS A 87 -9.40 3.30 5.77
N HIS A 88 -8.44 3.20 4.84
CA HIS A 88 -8.52 3.90 3.57
C HIS A 88 -9.73 3.43 2.73
N ILE A 89 -9.93 2.12 2.63
CA ILE A 89 -11.10 1.55 1.93
C ILE A 89 -12.39 2.05 2.58
N GLY A 90 -12.48 2.06 3.90
CA GLY A 90 -13.64 2.57 4.63
C GLY A 90 -13.94 4.04 4.35
N ASN A 91 -12.92 4.88 4.25
CA ASN A 91 -13.07 6.30 3.92
C ASN A 91 -13.53 6.49 2.46
N CYS A 92 -12.93 5.77 1.51
CA CYS A 92 -13.38 5.77 0.12
C CYS A 92 -14.82 5.29 -0.01
N ALA A 93 -15.21 4.25 0.72
CA ALA A 93 -16.59 3.76 0.72
C ALA A 93 -17.60 4.79 1.24
N LYS A 94 -17.22 5.64 2.21
CA LYS A 94 -18.06 6.77 2.65
C LYS A 94 -18.25 7.77 1.52
N ILE A 95 -17.15 8.19 0.90
CA ILE A 95 -17.16 9.14 -0.22
C ILE A 95 -18.04 8.63 -1.37
N VAL A 96 -17.88 7.36 -1.76
CA VAL A 96 -18.67 6.75 -2.83
C VAL A 96 -20.15 6.69 -2.49
N ARG A 97 -20.51 6.33 -1.24
CA ARG A 97 -21.91 6.35 -0.79
C ARG A 97 -22.50 7.75 -0.87
N THR A 98 -21.75 8.76 -0.41
CA THR A 98 -22.20 10.16 -0.51
C THR A 98 -22.44 10.57 -1.96
N PHE A 99 -21.58 10.20 -2.91
CA PHE A 99 -21.83 10.49 -4.33
C PHE A 99 -23.07 9.78 -4.89
N GLN A 100 -23.32 8.54 -4.47
CA GLN A 100 -24.50 7.80 -4.89
C GLN A 100 -25.79 8.46 -4.38
N GLU A 101 -25.74 9.03 -3.17
CA GLU A 101 -26.87 9.71 -2.53
C GLU A 101 -27.11 11.12 -3.07
N THR A 102 -26.05 11.88 -3.38
CA THR A 102 -26.16 13.28 -3.84
C THR A 102 -26.24 13.42 -5.36
N GLY A 103 -25.84 12.41 -6.13
CA GLY A 103 -25.74 12.48 -7.59
C GLY A 103 -24.60 13.40 -8.09
N GLU A 104 -23.78 13.94 -7.19
CA GLU A 104 -22.69 14.85 -7.51
C GLU A 104 -21.38 14.07 -7.71
N THR A 105 -20.84 14.06 -8.93
CA THR A 105 -19.63 13.31 -9.31
C THR A 105 -18.32 14.01 -8.91
N ARG A 106 -18.37 15.04 -8.06
CA ARG A 106 -17.25 15.96 -7.88
C ARG A 106 -16.31 15.50 -6.75
N LEU A 107 -15.19 14.89 -7.14
CA LEU A 107 -14.06 14.62 -6.27
C LEU A 107 -13.31 15.94 -6.00
N GLU A 108 -13.80 16.76 -5.07
CA GLU A 108 -12.96 17.81 -4.50
C GLU A 108 -11.91 17.10 -3.64
N LEU A 109 -10.69 16.94 -4.18
CA LEU A 109 -9.56 16.49 -3.39
C LEU A 109 -9.39 17.48 -2.23
N GLU A 110 -9.81 17.08 -1.03
CA GLU A 110 -9.46 17.82 0.17
C GLU A 110 -7.94 17.93 0.19
N LYS A 111 -7.44 19.15 -0.01
CA LYS A 111 -6.07 19.50 0.25
C LYS A 111 -5.86 19.35 1.75
N ASN A 112 -5.59 18.12 2.21
CA ASN A 112 -4.83 17.89 3.43
C ASN A 112 -3.41 18.41 3.18
N ALA A 113 -3.31 19.74 3.14
CA ALA A 113 -2.07 20.45 3.32
C ALA A 113 -1.55 20.07 4.71
N THR A 114 -0.27 19.70 4.74
CA THR A 114 0.54 19.45 5.93
C THR A 114 0.32 18.10 6.63
N HIS A 115 0.99 17.04 6.12
CA HIS A 115 1.93 16.24 6.92
C HIS A 115 3.02 15.69 5.98
N ARG A 116 4.27 16.04 6.29
CA ARG A 116 5.57 15.75 5.64
C ARG A 116 5.58 14.68 4.53
N ARG A 117 5.88 15.14 3.31
CA ARG A 117 6.63 14.35 2.33
C ARG A 117 8.09 14.30 2.77
N GLU A 118 8.48 13.22 3.43
CA GLU A 118 9.84 12.69 3.29
C GLU A 118 9.75 11.49 2.34
N THR A 119 9.37 11.77 1.09
CA THR A 119 9.66 10.84 -0.01
C THR A 119 11.15 10.95 -0.29
N ASN A 120 11.95 10.11 0.38
CA ASN A 120 13.30 9.83 -0.07
C ASN A 120 13.20 9.28 -1.51
N GLY A 121 13.96 9.92 -2.38
CA GLY A 121 13.79 9.93 -3.83
C GLY A 121 13.67 8.55 -4.47
N SER A 122 12.72 8.43 -5.40
CA SER A 122 12.76 7.47 -6.50
C SER A 122 11.65 7.79 -7.53
N ALA A 123 10.46 8.16 -7.07
CA ALA A 123 9.30 8.27 -7.97
C ALA A 123 9.26 9.52 -8.88
N TYR A 124 9.98 10.61 -8.55
CA TYR A 124 9.93 11.86 -9.34
C TYR A 124 11.06 12.02 -10.37
N GLU A 125 11.99 11.08 -10.46
CA GLU A 125 13.08 11.15 -11.46
C GLU A 125 12.70 10.54 -12.81
N CYS A 126 11.82 9.52 -12.85
CA CYS A 126 11.33 8.94 -14.11
C CYS A 126 10.54 9.92 -15.01
N LEU A 127 9.93 10.97 -14.43
CA LEU A 127 9.15 11.94 -15.19
C LEU A 127 9.97 13.08 -15.82
N LYS A 128 11.27 13.20 -15.49
CA LYS A 128 12.15 14.21 -16.10
C LYS A 128 12.95 13.71 -17.31
N ILE A 129 13.02 12.40 -17.54
CA ILE A 129 13.82 11.81 -18.64
C ILE A 129 13.04 11.74 -19.96
N LEU A 130 11.71 11.97 -19.96
CA LEU A 130 10.87 11.91 -21.17
C LEU A 130 10.49 13.28 -21.75
N ARG A 131 11.20 14.34 -21.35
CA ARG A 131 11.05 15.66 -21.95
C ARG A 131 12.39 16.37 -21.98
N ASP A 132 13.32 15.83 -22.77
CA ASP A 132 14.40 16.54 -23.48
C ASP A 132 14.83 15.69 -24.67
#